data_AF-A0A2D5AQJ7-F1
#
_entry.id   AF-A0A2D5AQJ7-F1
#
_cell.length_a   1.000
_cell.length_b   1.000
_cell.length_c   1.000
_cell.angle_alpha   90.00
_cell.angle_beta   90.00
_cell.angle_gamma   90.00
#
_symmetry.space_group_name_H-M   'P 1'
#
loop_
_entity.id
_entity.type
_entity.pdbx_description
1 polymer ?
#
loop_
_entity_poly.entity_id
_entity_poly.type
_entity_poly.pdbx_seq_one_letter_code
_entity_poly.pdbx_strand_id
1 'polypeptide(L)'
;MLTLKAFHTVAKHSQRRGLSLIEVTLVIAIMLVLASIVTYSASSITNWRKARTAAEQLKAVYIAQKSFMADHPTASPSSLSSSDIIPYLPGNPGSLPSAKSLDDEDLTINISLMPPVLELGGSTYDPSDSGEDGLWDVGAL
;
A
#
# COMPACT_ATOMS: atom_id res chain seq x y z
N MET A 1 -50.25 -21.78 72.96
CA MET A 1 -49.28 -20.67 73.05
C MET A 1 -48.30 -20.83 71.90
N LEU A 2 -48.52 -20.10 70.80
CA LEU A 2 -47.79 -20.25 69.53
C LEU A 2 -46.48 -19.45 69.56
N THR A 3 -45.36 -20.13 69.35
CA THR A 3 -44.02 -19.54 69.27
C THR A 3 -43.76 -19.02 67.84
N LEU A 4 -43.76 -17.69 67.69
CA LEU A 4 -43.39 -16.99 66.45
C LEU A 4 -41.88 -17.11 66.21
N LYS A 5 -41.50 -17.75 65.11
CA LYS A 5 -40.12 -17.87 64.64
C LYS A 5 -39.80 -16.65 63.75
N ALA A 6 -38.87 -15.81 64.18
CA ALA A 6 -38.48 -14.60 63.45
C ALA A 6 -37.76 -14.96 62.13
N PHE A 7 -38.33 -14.53 61.00
CA PHE A 7 -37.69 -14.60 59.69
C PHE A 7 -36.63 -13.51 59.58
N HIS A 8 -35.35 -13.91 59.52
CA HIS A 8 -34.27 -13.01 59.11
C HIS A 8 -34.26 -12.87 57.59
N THR A 9 -34.67 -11.70 57.09
CA THR A 9 -34.43 -11.32 55.69
C THR A 9 -32.96 -10.97 55.51
N VAL A 10 -32.21 -11.88 54.89
CA VAL A 10 -30.84 -11.60 54.45
C VAL A 10 -30.92 -10.60 53.30
N ALA A 11 -30.59 -9.34 53.57
CA ALA A 11 -30.46 -8.32 52.54
C ALA A 11 -29.32 -8.71 51.58
N LYS A 12 -29.66 -8.98 50.32
CA LYS A 12 -28.69 -9.28 49.25
C LYS A 12 -27.97 -7.98 48.90
N HIS A 13 -26.77 -7.77 49.44
CA HIS A 13 -25.94 -6.64 49.03
C HIS A 13 -25.57 -6.79 47.55
N SER A 14 -26.18 -5.96 46.69
CA SER A 14 -25.74 -5.78 45.31
C SER A 14 -24.36 -5.16 45.35
N GLN A 15 -23.33 -5.96 45.06
CA GLN A 15 -21.95 -5.51 44.89
C GLN A 15 -21.91 -4.61 43.65
N ARG A 16 -22.12 -3.31 43.84
CA ARG A 16 -21.83 -2.31 42.81
C ARG A 16 -20.31 -2.25 42.68
N ARG A 17 -19.76 -3.05 41.77
CA ARG A 17 -18.35 -3.01 41.39
C ARG A 17 -18.10 -1.68 40.67
N GLY A 18 -17.50 -0.73 41.37
CA GLY A 18 -16.96 0.48 40.74
C GLY A 18 -15.71 0.12 39.93
N LEU A 19 -15.55 0.75 38.76
CA LEU A 19 -14.33 0.66 37.97
C LEU A 19 -13.13 1.03 38.83
N SER A 20 -12.20 0.10 39.00
CA SER A 20 -11.00 0.35 39.77
C SER A 20 -10.03 1.22 38.96
N LEU A 21 -9.31 2.12 39.63
CA LEU A 21 -8.29 2.95 38.99
C LEU A 21 -7.21 2.08 38.32
N ILE A 22 -6.91 0.90 38.88
CA ILE A 22 -5.99 -0.07 38.28
C ILE A 22 -6.54 -0.71 36.99
N GLU A 23 -7.86 -0.88 36.89
CA GLU A 23 -8.51 -1.49 35.73
C GLU A 23 -8.52 -0.50 34.56
N VAL A 24 -8.80 0.78 34.86
CA VAL A 24 -8.74 1.85 33.86
C VAL A 24 -7.31 2.08 33.36
N THR A 25 -6.30 2.08 34.24
CA THR A 25 -4.90 2.24 33.80
C THR A 25 -4.40 1.04 33.01
N LEU A 26 -4.81 -0.19 33.38
CA LEU A 26 -4.52 -1.40 32.61
C LEU A 26 -5.13 -1.33 31.21
N VAL A 27 -6.40 -0.93 31.09
CA VAL A 27 -7.08 -0.81 29.79
C VAL A 27 -6.41 0.24 28.91
N ILE A 28 -6.06 1.42 29.46
CA ILE A 28 -5.36 2.47 28.72
C ILE A 28 -4.00 1.97 28.24
N ALA A 29 -3.23 1.29 29.09
CA ALA A 29 -1.94 0.72 28.71
C ALA A 29 -2.08 -0.28 27.55
N ILE A 30 -3.06 -1.18 27.61
CA ILE A 30 -3.34 -2.15 26.53
C ILE A 30 -3.77 -1.42 25.26
N MET A 31 -4.62 -0.39 25.35
CA MET A 31 -5.03 0.39 24.18
C MET A 31 -3.86 1.10 23.50
N LEU A 32 -2.92 1.67 24.26
CA LEU A 32 -1.72 2.32 23.70
C LEU A 32 -0.79 1.31 23.01
N VAL A 33 -0.63 0.12 23.59
CA VAL A 33 0.16 -0.96 22.99
C VAL A 33 -0.47 -1.39 21.66
N LEU A 34 -1.79 -1.64 21.64
CA LEU A 34 -2.50 -2.04 20.41
C LEU A 34 -2.48 -0.94 19.35
N ALA A 35 -2.68 0.32 19.73
CA ALA A 35 -2.62 1.45 18.80
C ALA A 35 -1.25 1.54 18.11
N SER A 36 -0.17 1.26 18.84
CA SER A 36 1.20 1.29 18.30
C SER A 36 1.46 0.19 17.27
N ILE A 37 0.87 -1.00 17.45
CA ILE A 37 1.00 -2.12 16.49
C ILE A 37 0.25 -1.79 15.19
N VAL A 38 -0.93 -1.20 15.29
CA VAL A 38 -1.78 -0.87 14.13
C VAL A 38 -1.12 0.16 13.21
N THR A 39 -0.48 1.20 13.76
CA THR A 39 0.17 2.25 12.94
C THR A 39 1.33 1.72 12.11
N TYR A 40 2.13 0.79 12.65
CA TYR A 40 3.21 0.15 11.90
C TYR A 40 2.69 -0.72 10.74
N SER A 41 1.56 -1.41 10.94
CA SER A 41 0.94 -2.23 9.89
C SER A 41 0.37 -1.37 8.74
N ALA A 42 -0.14 -0.17 9.05
CA ALA A 42 -0.74 0.72 8.07
C ALA A 42 0.27 1.26 7.05
N SER A 43 1.50 1.59 7.45
CA SER A 43 2.51 2.08 6.51
C SER A 43 2.98 0.99 5.54
N SER A 44 3.14 -0.24 6.01
CA SER A 44 3.51 -1.38 5.16
C SER A 44 2.46 -1.64 4.07
N ILE A 45 1.17 -1.57 4.41
CA ILE A 45 0.11 -1.82 3.43
C ILE A 45 -0.03 -0.68 2.42
N THR A 46 0.19 0.58 2.82
CA THR A 46 0.20 1.70 1.88
C THR A 46 1.39 1.62 0.93
N ASN A 47 2.56 1.24 1.43
CA ASN A 47 3.77 1.09 0.62
C ASN A 47 3.60 -0.02 -0.43
N TRP A 48 3.05 -1.16 -0.02
CA TRP A 48 2.71 -2.25 -0.94
C TRP A 48 1.71 -1.81 -2.03
N ARG A 49 0.68 -1.03 -1.66
CA ARG A 49 -0.29 -0.48 -2.64
C ARG A 49 0.39 0.45 -3.64
N LYS A 50 1.29 1.32 -3.19
CA LYS A 50 2.07 2.21 -4.08
C LYS A 50 2.92 1.39 -5.05
N ALA A 51 3.68 0.42 -4.54
CA ALA A 51 4.50 -0.49 -5.33
C ALA A 51 3.70 -1.24 -6.40
N ARG A 52 2.53 -1.75 -6.00
CA ARG A 52 1.63 -2.49 -6.87
C ARG A 52 1.09 -1.62 -8.01
N THR A 53 0.67 -0.41 -7.68
CA THR A 53 0.19 0.57 -8.67
C THR A 53 1.29 0.94 -9.65
N ALA A 54 2.51 1.17 -9.15
CA ALA A 54 3.67 1.52 -9.95
C ALA A 54 4.04 0.40 -10.94
N ALA A 55 4.06 -0.86 -10.47
CA ALA A 55 4.30 -2.03 -11.32
C ALA A 55 3.21 -2.21 -12.39
N GLU A 56 1.95 -1.93 -12.08
CA GLU A 56 0.85 -2.00 -13.05
C GLU A 56 1.00 -0.95 -14.15
N GLN A 57 1.39 0.27 -13.80
CA GLN A 57 1.67 1.33 -14.78
C GLN A 57 2.89 0.98 -15.66
N LEU A 58 3.97 0.48 -15.06
CA LEU A 58 5.13 0.00 -15.82
C LEU A 58 4.77 -1.13 -16.79
N LYS A 59 3.96 -2.09 -16.37
CA LYS A 59 3.48 -3.18 -17.24
C LYS A 59 2.65 -2.66 -18.39
N ALA A 60 1.77 -1.68 -18.14
CA ALA A 60 1.00 -1.04 -19.20
C ALA A 60 1.91 -0.37 -20.23
N VAL A 61 2.92 0.38 -19.77
CA VAL A 61 3.92 1.02 -20.65
C VAL A 61 4.75 -0.02 -21.40
N TYR A 62 5.19 -1.08 -20.75
CA TYR A 62 5.98 -2.14 -21.38
C TYR A 62 5.21 -2.87 -22.47
N ILE A 63 3.92 -3.17 -22.23
CA ILE A 63 3.05 -3.75 -23.25
C ILE A 63 2.88 -2.77 -24.42
N ALA A 64 2.66 -1.47 -24.14
CA ALA A 64 2.55 -0.44 -25.16
C ALA A 64 3.83 -0.30 -26.00
N GLN A 65 5.02 -0.35 -25.38
CA GLN A 65 6.30 -0.40 -26.10
C GLN A 65 6.40 -1.61 -27.03
N LYS A 66 6.07 -2.81 -26.53
CA LYS A 66 6.08 -4.03 -27.34
C LYS A 66 5.11 -3.95 -28.50
N SER A 67 3.91 -3.41 -28.29
CA SER A 67 2.93 -3.19 -29.36
C SER A 67 3.44 -2.19 -30.41
N PHE A 68 3.99 -1.05 -29.98
CA PHE A 68 4.57 -0.07 -30.91
C PHE A 68 5.70 -0.67 -31.75
N MET A 69 6.60 -1.43 -31.12
CA MET A 69 7.73 -2.08 -31.79
C MET A 69 7.30 -3.24 -32.69
N ALA A 70 6.17 -3.89 -32.40
CA ALA A 70 5.59 -4.88 -33.31
C ALA A 70 5.13 -4.23 -34.62
N ASP A 71 4.59 -3.01 -34.55
CA ASP A 71 4.19 -2.23 -35.73
C ASP A 71 5.38 -1.53 -36.40
N HIS A 72 6.45 -1.25 -35.64
CA HIS A 72 7.66 -0.55 -36.09
C HIS A 72 8.92 -1.38 -35.79
N PRO A 73 9.18 -2.48 -36.52
CA PRO A 73 10.26 -3.43 -36.20
C PRO A 73 11.68 -2.87 -36.30
N THR A 74 11.86 -1.70 -36.94
CA THR A 74 13.16 -1.01 -37.04
C THR A 74 13.35 0.06 -35.96
N ALA A 75 12.34 0.33 -35.13
CA ALA A 75 12.44 1.30 -34.05
C ALA A 75 13.30 0.75 -32.91
N SER A 76 14.17 1.59 -32.35
CA SER A 76 14.95 1.26 -31.16
C SER A 76 14.23 1.73 -29.90
N PRO A 77 14.28 0.99 -28.78
CA PRO A 77 13.78 1.46 -27.49
C PRO A 77 14.35 2.83 -27.09
N SER A 78 15.63 3.06 -27.36
CA SER A 78 16.32 4.32 -27.06
C SER A 78 15.87 5.52 -27.89
N SER A 79 15.11 5.30 -28.96
CA SER A 79 14.56 6.35 -29.82
C SER A 79 13.07 6.62 -29.58
N LEU A 80 12.45 5.93 -28.62
CA LEU A 80 11.03 6.08 -28.33
C LEU A 80 10.74 7.42 -27.65
N SER A 81 9.70 8.09 -28.14
CA SER A 81 9.14 9.27 -27.51
C SER A 81 7.80 8.97 -26.83
N SER A 82 7.38 9.83 -25.90
CA SER A 82 6.08 9.66 -25.23
C SER A 82 4.91 9.66 -26.21
N SER A 83 4.99 10.45 -27.30
CA SER A 83 3.96 10.50 -28.34
C SER A 83 3.80 9.20 -29.12
N ASP A 84 4.85 8.37 -29.19
CA ASP A 84 4.81 7.09 -29.88
C ASP A 84 4.08 6.03 -29.04
N ILE A 85 4.21 6.13 -27.71
CA ILE A 85 3.70 5.14 -26.75
C ILE A 85 2.27 5.44 -26.29
N ILE A 86 1.93 6.72 -26.11
CA ILE A 86 0.61 7.18 -25.62
C ILE A 86 -0.57 6.52 -26.36
N PRO A 87 -0.58 6.40 -27.71
CA PRO A 87 -1.68 5.77 -28.44
C PRO A 87 -1.89 4.28 -28.11
N TYR A 88 -0.85 3.58 -27.65
CA TYR A 88 -0.87 2.15 -27.33
C TYR A 88 -1.19 1.88 -25.86
N LEU A 89 -1.28 2.92 -25.03
CA LEU A 89 -1.67 2.79 -23.64
C LEU A 89 -3.19 2.56 -23.49
N PRO A 90 -3.62 1.78 -22.48
CA PRO A 90 -5.04 1.54 -22.23
C PRO A 90 -5.77 2.85 -21.93
N GLY A 91 -6.80 3.15 -22.71
CA GLY A 91 -7.60 4.37 -22.58
C GLY A 91 -7.02 5.62 -23.22
N ASN A 92 -5.86 5.53 -23.91
CA ASN A 92 -5.18 6.64 -24.58
C ASN A 92 -5.06 7.90 -23.68
N PRO A 93 -4.39 7.78 -22.52
CA PRO A 93 -4.19 8.91 -21.63
C PRO A 93 -3.38 9.99 -22.35
N GLY A 94 -3.78 11.26 -22.28
CA GLY A 94 -3.08 12.36 -22.94
C GLY A 94 -1.63 12.60 -22.46
N SER A 95 -1.14 11.80 -21.51
CA SER A 95 0.23 11.81 -20.98
C SER A 95 0.66 10.41 -20.57
N LEU A 96 1.98 10.19 -20.46
CA LEU A 96 2.50 8.98 -19.81
C LEU A 96 2.00 8.89 -18.36
N PRO A 97 1.71 7.68 -17.86
CA PRO A 97 1.36 7.48 -16.46
C PRO A 97 2.57 7.76 -15.57
N SER A 98 2.30 8.23 -14.36
CA SER A 98 3.28 8.44 -13.31
C SER A 98 2.89 7.68 -12.04
N ALA A 99 3.90 7.27 -11.27
CA ALA A 99 3.74 6.60 -9.99
C ALA A 99 4.19 7.52 -8.84
N LYS A 100 3.85 7.14 -7.61
CA LYS A 100 4.32 7.82 -6.40
C LYS A 100 5.40 7.01 -5.70
N SER A 101 6.45 7.68 -5.24
CA SER A 101 7.48 7.09 -4.39
C SER A 101 6.92 6.78 -2.98
N LEU A 102 7.71 6.08 -2.17
CA LEU A 102 7.39 5.85 -0.76
C LEU A 102 7.18 7.18 0.00
N ASP A 103 7.92 8.21 -0.37
CA ASP A 103 7.88 9.57 0.19
C ASP A 103 6.87 10.51 -0.52
N ASP A 104 5.99 9.96 -1.38
CA ASP A 104 4.97 10.69 -2.16
C ASP A 104 5.49 11.65 -3.24
N GLU A 105 6.75 11.47 -3.63
CA GLU A 105 7.35 12.16 -4.78
C GLU A 105 6.86 11.55 -6.10
N ASP A 106 6.78 12.37 -7.15
CA ASP A 106 6.39 11.91 -8.48
C ASP A 106 7.54 11.17 -9.17
N LEU A 107 7.26 9.92 -9.56
CA LEU A 107 8.17 9.09 -10.33
C LEU A 107 7.86 9.22 -11.81
N THR A 108 8.92 9.36 -12.61
CA THR A 108 8.83 9.38 -14.07
C THR A 108 9.16 8.00 -14.62
N ILE A 109 8.50 7.60 -15.71
CA ILE A 109 8.82 6.32 -16.37
C ILE A 109 9.82 6.58 -17.49
N ASN A 110 10.98 5.93 -17.43
CA ASN A 110 11.96 5.93 -18.50
C ASN A 110 11.59 4.88 -19.56
N ILE A 111 11.09 5.36 -20.69
CA ILE A 111 10.69 4.57 -21.86
C ILE A 111 11.84 4.29 -22.84
N SER A 112 13.04 4.83 -22.58
CA SER A 112 14.22 4.61 -23.42
C SER A 112 14.82 3.22 -23.21
N LEU A 113 14.39 2.54 -22.15
CA LEU A 113 14.78 1.20 -21.78
C LEU A 113 13.61 0.24 -22.00
N MET A 114 13.96 -1.02 -22.30
CA MET A 114 13.01 -2.12 -22.40
C MET A 114 13.61 -3.32 -21.65
N PRO A 115 13.04 -3.72 -20.50
CA PRO A 115 11.84 -3.19 -19.88
C PRO A 115 11.99 -1.74 -19.34
N PRO A 116 10.89 -0.96 -19.28
CA PRO A 116 10.91 0.40 -18.78
C PRO A 116 11.10 0.40 -17.26
N VAL A 117 11.71 1.46 -16.74
CA VAL A 117 12.01 1.60 -15.30
C VAL A 117 11.42 2.91 -14.75
N LEU A 118 11.14 2.93 -13.45
CA LEU A 118 10.81 4.17 -12.75
C LEU A 118 12.08 4.93 -12.42
N GLU A 119 12.01 6.25 -12.49
CA GLU A 119 13.10 7.14 -12.12
C GLU A 119 12.64 8.20 -11.13
N LEU A 120 13.52 8.49 -10.17
CA LEU A 120 13.42 9.60 -9.25
C LEU A 120 14.67 10.48 -9.40
N GLY A 121 14.49 11.72 -9.84
CA GLY A 121 15.61 12.64 -10.06
C GLY A 121 16.64 12.16 -11.10
N GLY A 122 16.22 11.30 -12.04
CA GLY A 122 17.08 10.73 -13.09
C GLY A 122 17.84 9.46 -12.70
N SER A 123 17.60 8.92 -11.51
CA SER A 123 18.13 7.62 -11.08
C SER A 123 17.02 6.58 -11.06
N THR A 124 17.32 5.34 -11.44
CA THR A 124 16.38 4.22 -11.32
C THR A 124 15.87 4.11 -9.88
N TYR A 125 14.56 4.09 -9.73
CA TYR A 125 13.87 4.00 -8.47
C TYR A 125 13.29 2.60 -8.30
N ASP A 126 13.94 1.82 -7.46
CA ASP A 126 13.45 0.54 -6.96
C ASP A 126 13.86 0.41 -5.49
N PRO A 127 12.92 0.63 -4.55
CA PRO A 127 13.16 0.47 -3.13
C PRO A 127 13.02 -0.98 -2.66
N SER A 128 12.68 -1.92 -3.56
CA SER A 128 12.75 -3.35 -3.26
C SER A 128 14.22 -3.82 -3.30
N ASP A 129 14.52 -4.93 -2.63
CA ASP A 129 15.85 -5.54 -2.68
C ASP A 129 16.07 -6.36 -3.98
N SER A 130 15.12 -6.36 -4.93
CA SER A 130 15.10 -7.25 -6.09
C SER A 130 14.37 -6.67 -7.30
N GLY A 131 15.10 -6.28 -8.35
CA GLY A 131 14.55 -5.75 -9.60
C GLY A 131 13.87 -6.77 -10.55
N GLU A 132 13.37 -7.88 -10.01
CA GLU A 132 12.54 -8.84 -10.74
C GLU A 132 11.32 -9.31 -9.92
N ASP A 133 11.03 -8.69 -8.78
CA ASP A 133 10.02 -9.19 -7.85
C ASP A 133 8.58 -8.80 -8.25
N GLY A 134 8.42 -7.94 -9.26
CA GLY A 134 7.12 -7.45 -9.71
C GLY A 134 6.57 -6.32 -8.83
N LEU A 135 7.36 -5.80 -7.89
CA LEU A 135 7.10 -4.62 -7.09
C LEU A 135 8.08 -3.53 -7.55
N TRP A 136 7.55 -2.41 -8.06
CA TRP A 136 8.35 -1.32 -8.67
C TRP A 136 9.03 -1.63 -10.01
N ASP A 137 8.91 -2.86 -10.50
CA ASP A 137 9.38 -3.28 -11.82
C ASP A 137 8.27 -3.99 -12.62
N VAL A 138 8.61 -4.48 -13.81
CA VAL A 138 7.71 -5.30 -14.63
C VAL A 138 7.73 -6.79 -14.27
N GLY A 139 8.60 -7.22 -13.36
CA GLY A 139 8.91 -8.61 -13.03
C GLY A 139 9.66 -9.32 -14.15
N ALA A 140 9.69 -10.66 -14.10
CA ALA A 140 10.32 -11.52 -15.11
C ALA A 140 9.56 -11.62 -16.46
N LEU A 141 8.94 -10.52 -16.93
CA LEU A 141 8.06 -10.44 -18.11
C LEU A 141 8.72 -9.95 -19.41
#